data_AF-X1H8C4-F1
#
_entry.id   AF-X1H8C4-F1
#
_cell.length_a   1.000
_cell.length_b   1.000
_cell.length_c   1.000
_cell.angle_alpha   90.00
_cell.angle_beta   90.00
_cell.angle_gamma   90.00
#
_symmetry.space_group_name_H-M   'P 1'
#
loop_
_entity.id
_entity.type
_entity.pdbx_description
1 polymer ?
#
loop_
_entity_poly.entity_id
_entity_poly.type
_entity_poly.pdbx_seq_one_letter_code
_entity_poly.pdbx_strand_id
1 'polypeptide(L)'
;LIVNYAKAIIYNEIIVKEDITSAFDTIESENIYFFDVEYDSKYSKTGPYGVFLLGWMDTDSNTYQIFLEDPEDELKILKILSDWVKTENPVLIAYSSNSADVFELGKCFSRYSMPLIHIENSFFDLYANVVFTQNVKKQKYFLPLVKSGLRPLGLKKVSECLGYRPSNLKISNGKQAPFKYERYLREEHKKAKKKIKKDLLRYNQDDLKRTKFIYDILKKKV
;
A
#
# COMPACT_ATOMS: atom_id res chain seq x y z
N LEU A 1 11.51 -22.31 8.50
CA LEU A 1 10.75 -21.58 7.44
C LEU A 1 10.11 -22.54 6.43
N ILE A 2 10.89 -23.29 5.65
CA ILE A 2 10.38 -24.12 4.53
C ILE A 2 9.30 -25.11 4.97
N VAL A 3 9.52 -25.86 6.05
CA VAL A 3 8.56 -26.87 6.54
C VAL A 3 7.19 -26.27 6.86
N ASN A 4 7.13 -25.09 7.47
CA ASN A 4 5.86 -24.46 7.82
C ASN A 4 5.13 -23.90 6.60
N TYR A 5 5.86 -23.33 5.63
CA TYR A 5 5.25 -22.96 4.34
C TYR A 5 4.72 -24.19 3.60
N ALA A 6 5.48 -25.30 3.58
CA ALA A 6 5.04 -26.55 2.97
C ALA A 6 3.76 -27.08 3.65
N LYS A 7 3.72 -27.08 4.99
CA LYS A 7 2.52 -27.45 5.75
C LYS A 7 1.33 -26.55 5.40
N ALA A 8 1.51 -25.22 5.43
CA ALA A 8 0.46 -24.28 5.07
C ALA A 8 -0.11 -24.59 3.67
N ILE A 9 0.77 -24.80 2.68
CA ILE A 9 0.36 -25.10 1.30
C ILE A 9 -0.34 -26.47 1.19
N ILE A 10 0.19 -27.53 1.81
CA ILE A 10 -0.37 -28.88 1.73
C ILE A 10 -1.74 -28.96 2.40
N TYR A 11 -1.89 -28.33 3.57
CA TYR A 11 -3.15 -28.34 4.32
C TYR A 11 -4.10 -27.24 3.87
N ASN A 12 -3.65 -26.32 3.00
CA ASN A 12 -4.40 -25.14 2.58
C ASN A 12 -4.93 -24.30 3.76
N GLU A 13 -4.09 -24.16 4.79
CA GLU A 13 -4.42 -23.48 6.05
C GLU A 13 -3.32 -22.50 6.43
N ILE A 14 -3.70 -21.48 7.21
CA ILE A 14 -2.73 -20.55 7.80
C ILE A 14 -2.12 -21.24 9.02
N ILE A 15 -0.80 -21.46 8.99
CA ILE A 15 -0.07 -21.93 10.17
C ILE A 15 0.39 -20.71 10.97
N VAL A 16 0.07 -20.69 12.26
CA VAL A 16 0.49 -19.64 13.21
C VAL A 16 1.51 -20.23 14.18
N LYS A 17 2.60 -19.49 14.43
CA LYS A 17 3.62 -19.86 15.42
C LYS A 17 3.40 -19.07 16.71
N GLU A 18 2.74 -19.70 17.68
CA GLU A 18 2.39 -19.08 18.96
C GLU A 18 3.60 -18.61 19.77
N ASP A 19 4.75 -19.26 19.59
CA ASP A 19 6.04 -18.95 20.23
C ASP A 19 6.71 -17.68 19.68
N ILE A 20 6.16 -17.05 18.64
CA ILE A 20 6.70 -15.85 18.02
C ILE A 20 5.79 -14.66 18.34
N THR A 21 6.38 -13.60 18.91
CA THR A 21 5.71 -12.30 19.12
C THR A 21 5.32 -11.68 17.79
N SER A 22 4.11 -11.12 17.70
CA SER A 22 3.65 -10.50 16.46
C SER A 22 4.35 -9.17 16.25
N ALA A 23 4.72 -8.86 15.01
CA ALA A 23 5.20 -7.52 14.68
C ALA A 23 4.09 -6.45 14.87
N PHE A 24 2.82 -6.84 14.97
CA PHE A 24 1.76 -5.92 15.36
C PHE A 24 1.84 -5.47 16.82
N ASP A 25 2.46 -6.28 17.69
CA ASP A 25 2.60 -5.98 19.11
C ASP A 25 3.61 -4.86 19.37
N THR A 26 4.43 -4.50 18.36
CA THR A 26 5.36 -3.37 18.42
C THR A 26 4.72 -2.03 18.00
N ILE A 27 3.44 -2.03 17.63
CA ILE A 27 2.71 -0.81 17.25
C ILE A 27 2.03 -0.26 18.49
N GLU A 28 2.66 0.74 19.11
CA GLU A 28 2.18 1.38 20.36
C GLU A 28 1.30 2.62 20.11
N SER A 29 1.06 2.99 18.85
CA SER A 29 0.29 4.19 18.48
C SER A 29 -1.20 3.89 18.30
N GLU A 30 -2.03 4.82 18.76
CA GLU A 30 -3.48 4.84 18.48
C GLU A 30 -3.80 5.45 17.10
N ASN A 31 -2.88 6.24 16.54
CA ASN A 31 -3.05 6.94 15.26
C ASN A 31 -2.65 6.05 14.08
N ILE A 32 -3.42 4.99 13.85
CA ILE A 32 -3.16 4.01 12.80
C ILE A 32 -3.93 4.36 11.53
N TYR A 33 -3.21 4.47 10.42
CA TYR A 33 -3.80 4.67 9.10
C TYR A 33 -3.27 3.63 8.12
N PHE A 34 -4.14 3.13 7.26
CA PHE A 34 -3.76 2.33 6.10
C PHE A 34 -3.41 3.28 4.97
N PHE A 35 -2.30 3.05 4.28
CA PHE A 35 -1.78 3.97 3.28
C PHE A 35 -1.49 3.25 1.96
N ASP A 36 -1.73 3.96 0.86
CA ASP A 36 -1.41 3.52 -0.49
C ASP A 36 -1.18 4.74 -1.40
N VAL A 37 -0.18 4.67 -2.28
CA VAL A 37 0.15 5.73 -3.23
C VAL A 37 0.22 5.18 -4.65
N GLU A 38 -0.42 5.89 -5.57
CA GLU A 38 -0.29 5.64 -7.00
C GLU A 38 0.70 6.63 -7.62
N TYR A 39 1.64 6.07 -8.38
CA TYR A 39 2.74 6.81 -8.98
C TYR A 39 3.09 6.30 -10.37
N ASP A 40 3.75 7.14 -11.15
CA ASP A 40 4.43 6.77 -12.39
C ASP A 40 5.95 6.79 -12.19
N SER A 41 6.54 5.61 -11.98
CA SER A 41 7.98 5.44 -11.76
C SER A 41 8.85 6.04 -12.88
N LYS A 42 8.32 6.18 -14.10
CA LYS A 42 9.03 6.82 -15.21
C LYS A 42 9.34 8.28 -14.90
N TYR A 43 8.42 8.95 -14.20
CA TYR A 43 8.48 10.38 -13.97
C TYR A 43 8.92 10.76 -12.56
N SER A 44 8.87 9.86 -11.55
CA SER A 44 9.21 10.18 -10.16
C SER A 44 10.52 10.95 -9.92
N LYS A 45 11.52 10.82 -10.79
CA LYS A 45 12.82 11.51 -10.64
C LYS A 45 12.93 12.83 -11.40
N THR A 46 12.39 12.92 -12.61
CA THR A 46 12.68 14.02 -13.55
C THR A 46 11.50 14.42 -14.44
N GLY A 47 10.32 13.82 -14.28
CA GLY A 47 9.15 14.13 -15.09
C GLY A 47 8.22 15.17 -14.45
N PRO A 48 7.10 15.49 -15.14
CA PRO A 48 6.18 16.55 -14.73
C PRO A 48 5.43 16.23 -13.42
N TYR A 49 5.33 14.95 -13.07
CA TYR A 49 4.82 14.47 -11.79
C TYR A 49 5.51 13.15 -11.45
N GLY A 50 5.21 12.54 -10.32
CA GLY A 50 5.64 11.20 -9.94
C GLY A 50 4.51 10.50 -9.23
N VAL A 51 3.95 11.16 -8.22
CA VAL A 51 2.73 10.76 -7.53
C VAL A 51 1.52 11.40 -8.20
N PHE A 52 0.44 10.65 -8.38
CA PHE A 52 -0.82 11.20 -8.88
C PHE A 52 -2.05 10.90 -8.01
N LEU A 53 -1.92 10.02 -7.03
CA LEU A 53 -2.96 9.77 -6.04
C LEU A 53 -2.33 9.33 -4.72
N LEU A 54 -2.63 10.06 -3.65
CA LEU A 54 -2.39 9.62 -2.27
C LEU A 54 -3.70 9.16 -1.66
N GLY A 55 -3.67 8.03 -0.95
CA GLY A 55 -4.81 7.54 -0.19
C GLY A 55 -4.41 7.13 1.21
N TRP A 56 -5.23 7.48 2.19
CA TRP A 56 -5.17 6.89 3.52
C TRP A 56 -6.56 6.60 4.08
N MET A 57 -6.63 5.61 4.96
CA MET A 57 -7.86 5.15 5.58
C MET A 57 -7.63 4.93 7.08
N ASP A 58 -8.51 5.45 7.92
CA ASP A 58 -8.44 5.19 9.36
C ASP A 58 -8.95 3.79 9.73
N THR A 59 -8.92 3.46 11.02
CA THR A 59 -9.42 2.18 11.55
C THR A 59 -10.92 2.00 11.39
N ASP A 60 -11.67 3.09 11.29
CA ASP A 60 -13.13 3.12 11.09
C ASP A 60 -13.54 3.06 9.61
N SER A 61 -12.56 2.95 8.71
CA SER A 61 -12.72 2.90 7.25
C SER A 61 -13.11 4.23 6.60
N ASN A 62 -12.96 5.37 7.28
CA ASN A 62 -13.05 6.67 6.64
C ASN A 62 -11.84 6.85 5.72
N THR A 63 -12.13 7.13 4.44
CA THR A 63 -11.11 7.19 3.39
C THR A 63 -10.85 8.65 2.99
N TYR A 64 -9.58 9.04 2.99
CA TYR A 64 -9.10 10.34 2.51
C TYR A 64 -8.23 10.11 1.29
N GLN A 65 -8.49 10.83 0.20
CA GLN A 65 -7.77 10.68 -1.05
C GLN A 65 -7.48 12.04 -1.67
N ILE A 66 -6.23 12.26 -2.06
CA ILE A 66 -5.79 13.46 -2.78
C ILE A 66 -5.35 13.05 -4.17
N PHE A 67 -6.11 13.48 -5.17
CA PHE A 67 -5.87 13.17 -6.57
C PHE A 67 -5.25 14.38 -7.28
N LEU A 68 -4.16 14.18 -8.00
CA LEU A 68 -3.47 15.22 -8.76
C LEU A 68 -4.27 15.58 -10.02
N GLU A 69 -5.04 16.66 -9.99
CA GLU A 69 -5.81 17.10 -11.16
C GLU A 69 -4.93 17.81 -12.20
N ASP A 70 -3.98 18.61 -11.73
CA ASP A 70 -2.98 19.32 -12.52
C ASP A 70 -1.58 18.79 -12.16
N PRO A 71 -0.80 18.25 -13.10
CA PRO A 71 0.58 17.80 -12.87
C PRO A 71 1.46 18.78 -12.10
N GLU A 72 1.30 20.08 -12.34
CA GLU A 72 2.12 21.14 -11.71
C GLU A 72 1.85 21.28 -10.20
N ASP A 73 0.77 20.70 -9.69
CA ASP A 73 0.38 20.77 -8.28
C ASP A 73 1.00 19.67 -7.41
N GLU A 74 1.88 18.82 -7.94
CA GLU A 74 2.42 17.68 -7.19
C GLU A 74 3.13 18.12 -5.91
N LEU A 75 3.93 19.20 -5.97
CA LEU A 75 4.59 19.77 -4.80
C LEU A 75 3.59 20.10 -3.68
N LYS A 76 2.40 20.59 -4.02
CA LYS A 76 1.35 20.91 -3.04
C LYS A 76 0.86 19.64 -2.36
N ILE A 77 0.63 18.57 -3.13
CA ILE A 77 0.17 17.28 -2.59
C ILE A 77 1.23 16.64 -1.67
N LEU A 78 2.50 16.68 -2.05
CA LEU A 78 3.60 16.16 -1.22
C LEU A 78 3.77 16.97 0.07
N LYS A 79 3.58 18.30 0.04
CA LYS A 79 3.55 19.15 1.24
C LYS A 79 2.39 18.80 2.15
N ILE A 80 1.18 18.61 1.61
CA ILE A 80 0.03 18.18 2.40
C ILE A 80 0.33 16.87 3.13
N LEU A 81 0.93 15.89 2.47
CA LEU A 81 1.34 14.64 3.11
C LEU A 81 2.38 14.88 4.23
N SER A 82 3.43 15.64 3.94
CA SER A 82 4.50 15.92 4.90
C SER A 82 3.98 16.64 6.15
N ASP A 83 3.15 17.66 5.97
CA ASP A 83 2.62 18.45 7.07
C ASP A 83 1.61 17.65 7.89
N TRP A 84 0.77 16.84 7.23
CA TRP A 84 -0.16 15.92 7.90
C TRP A 84 0.59 14.88 8.73
N VAL A 85 1.61 14.22 8.18
CA VAL A 85 2.41 13.22 8.93
C VAL A 85 3.09 13.85 10.15
N LYS A 86 3.64 15.08 10.03
CA LYS A 86 4.25 15.77 11.17
C LYS A 86 3.24 16.13 12.26
N THR A 87 2.02 16.48 11.87
CA THR A 87 0.98 16.96 12.78
C THR A 87 0.29 15.81 13.50
N GLU A 88 -0.14 14.78 12.75
CA GLU A 88 -0.88 13.65 13.31
C GLU A 88 0.03 12.55 13.88
N ASN A 89 1.31 12.56 13.51
CA ASN A 89 2.28 11.52 13.85
C ASN A 89 1.74 10.08 13.65
N PRO A 90 1.25 9.74 12.44
CA PRO A 90 0.55 8.49 12.21
C PRO A 90 1.52 7.30 12.09
N VAL A 91 1.00 6.10 12.35
CA VAL A 91 1.59 4.85 11.86
C VAL A 91 0.89 4.46 10.57
N LEU A 92 1.63 4.51 9.46
CA LEU A 92 1.17 4.20 8.10
C LEU A 92 1.37 2.72 7.80
N ILE A 93 0.31 1.93 8.00
CA ILE A 93 0.24 0.54 7.59
C ILE A 93 0.12 0.47 6.08
N ALA A 94 1.14 -0.03 5.40
CA ALA A 94 1.16 -0.16 3.94
C ALA A 94 1.69 -1.53 3.51
N TYR A 95 1.52 -1.87 2.23
CA TYR A 95 1.88 -3.20 1.72
C TYR A 95 3.05 -3.13 0.76
N SER A 96 4.20 -3.71 1.14
CA SER A 96 5.45 -3.66 0.34
C SER A 96 6.02 -2.24 0.17
N SER A 97 5.65 -1.31 1.06
CA SER A 97 5.99 0.11 0.99
C SER A 97 7.48 0.40 0.96
N ASN A 98 8.30 -0.40 1.65
CA ASN A 98 9.76 -0.21 1.67
C ASN A 98 10.37 -0.32 0.26
N SER A 99 9.78 -1.13 -0.61
CA SER A 99 10.24 -1.37 -1.97
C SER A 99 9.47 -0.61 -3.06
N ALA A 100 8.39 0.08 -2.67
CA ALA A 100 7.46 0.75 -3.57
C ALA A 100 7.21 2.19 -3.10
N ASP A 101 6.28 2.39 -2.18
CA ASP A 101 5.80 3.70 -1.74
C ASP A 101 6.92 4.62 -1.24
N VAL A 102 7.71 4.15 -0.27
CA VAL A 102 8.82 4.91 0.33
C VAL A 102 9.87 5.24 -0.73
N PHE A 103 10.19 4.28 -1.60
CA PHE A 103 11.17 4.45 -2.65
C PHE A 103 10.74 5.50 -3.69
N GLU A 104 9.48 5.46 -4.13
CA GLU A 104 8.96 6.36 -5.15
C GLU A 104 8.65 7.75 -4.59
N LEU A 105 8.10 7.82 -3.37
CA LEU A 105 7.99 9.07 -2.62
C LEU A 105 9.37 9.70 -2.42
N GLY A 106 10.39 8.92 -2.08
CA GLY A 106 11.76 9.42 -1.90
C GLY A 106 12.33 10.10 -3.14
N LYS A 107 12.08 9.55 -4.34
CA LYS A 107 12.46 10.22 -5.60
C LYS A 107 11.70 11.54 -5.78
N CYS A 108 10.40 11.55 -5.53
CA CYS A 108 9.56 12.74 -5.70
C CYS A 108 9.95 13.84 -4.70
N PHE A 109 10.14 13.49 -3.42
CA PHE A 109 10.60 14.40 -2.37
C PHE A 109 12.00 14.95 -2.69
N SER A 110 12.92 14.09 -3.14
CA SER A 110 14.25 14.52 -3.58
C SER A 110 14.21 15.48 -4.76
N ARG A 111 13.32 15.27 -5.74
CA ARG A 111 13.14 16.18 -6.89
C ARG A 111 12.77 17.60 -6.43
N TYR A 112 12.01 17.74 -5.35
CA TYR A 112 11.64 19.03 -4.76
C TYR A 112 12.53 19.45 -3.58
N SER A 113 13.67 18.80 -3.34
CA SER A 113 14.57 19.07 -2.21
C SER A 113 13.89 19.02 -0.83
N MET A 114 12.90 18.13 -0.66
CA MET A 114 12.17 17.92 0.58
C MET A 114 12.69 16.67 1.32
N PRO A 115 12.76 16.69 2.66
CA PRO A 115 13.17 15.52 3.44
C PRO A 115 12.04 14.49 3.56
N LEU A 116 12.33 13.21 3.30
CA LEU A 116 11.38 12.10 3.48
C LEU A 116 11.42 11.49 4.88
N ILE A 117 12.53 11.64 5.63
CA ILE A 117 12.84 10.81 6.80
C ILE A 117 11.70 10.66 7.83
N HIS A 118 10.94 11.73 8.10
CA HIS A 118 9.82 11.68 9.04
C HIS A 118 8.65 10.84 8.50
N ILE A 119 8.39 10.89 7.20
CA ILE A 119 7.38 10.05 6.53
C ILE A 119 7.85 8.60 6.48
N GLU A 120 9.12 8.37 6.13
CA GLU A 120 9.72 7.02 6.12
C GLU A 120 9.59 6.33 7.48
N ASN A 121 9.88 7.05 8.57
CA ASN A 121 9.77 6.54 9.93
C ASN A 121 8.33 6.27 10.39
N SER A 122 7.32 6.83 9.71
CA SER A 122 5.92 6.54 9.98
C SER A 122 5.44 5.22 9.37
N PHE A 123 6.17 4.62 8.43
CA PHE A 123 5.70 3.42 7.72
C PHE A 123 5.90 2.13 8.52
N PHE A 124 4.85 1.29 8.50
CA PHE A 124 4.90 -0.10 8.88
C PHE A 124 4.55 -0.98 7.66
N ASP A 125 5.56 -1.61 7.07
CA ASP A 125 5.39 -2.47 5.90
C ASP A 125 4.84 -3.87 6.30
N LEU A 126 3.56 -4.14 6.00
CA LEU A 126 2.92 -5.43 6.26
C LEU A 126 3.62 -6.61 5.57
N TYR A 127 4.14 -6.40 4.36
CA TYR A 127 4.78 -7.47 3.62
C TYR A 127 6.08 -7.88 4.29
N ALA A 128 6.96 -6.90 4.55
CA ALA A 128 8.27 -7.14 5.12
C ALA A 128 8.24 -7.50 6.61
N ASN A 129 7.29 -6.96 7.39
CA ASN A 129 7.24 -7.18 8.84
C ASN A 129 6.35 -8.35 9.26
N VAL A 130 5.39 -8.78 8.42
CA VAL A 130 4.39 -9.78 8.83
C VAL A 130 4.28 -10.93 7.83
N VAL A 131 4.00 -10.64 6.56
CA VAL A 131 3.65 -11.68 5.57
C VAL A 131 4.87 -12.51 5.16
N PHE A 132 6.01 -11.87 4.93
CA PHE A 132 7.22 -12.51 4.43
C PHE A 132 8.48 -11.84 4.99
N THR A 133 8.71 -12.07 6.28
CA THR A 133 9.83 -11.48 7.05
C THR A 133 11.21 -11.99 6.66
N GLN A 134 11.27 -13.13 5.95
CA GLN A 134 12.52 -13.86 5.65
C GLN A 134 13.35 -14.22 6.89
N ASN A 135 12.78 -14.12 8.09
CA ASN A 135 13.48 -14.35 9.35
C ASN A 135 12.68 -15.37 10.19
N VAL A 136 13.31 -16.51 10.49
CA VAL A 136 12.69 -17.61 11.26
C VAL A 136 12.15 -17.12 12.60
N LYS A 137 12.84 -16.20 13.27
CA LYS A 137 12.48 -15.69 14.60
C LYS A 137 11.35 -14.65 14.57
N LYS A 138 11.03 -14.10 13.40
CA LYS A 138 9.98 -13.08 13.21
C LYS A 138 8.78 -13.61 12.41
N GLN A 139 8.93 -14.70 11.67
CA GLN A 139 7.87 -15.24 10.81
C GLN A 139 6.81 -15.97 11.65
N LYS A 140 5.78 -15.24 12.10
CA LYS A 140 4.65 -15.79 12.85
C LYS A 140 3.64 -16.53 11.96
N TYR A 141 3.26 -15.91 10.84
CA TYR A 141 2.18 -16.39 9.97
C TYR A 141 2.74 -17.07 8.71
N PHE A 142 2.28 -18.26 8.39
CA PHE A 142 2.61 -18.97 7.15
C PHE A 142 1.33 -19.15 6.34
N LEU A 143 1.19 -18.38 5.27
CA LEU A 143 0.03 -18.42 4.40
C LEU A 143 0.13 -19.59 3.40
N PRO A 144 -0.99 -20.21 2.98
CA PRO A 144 -1.04 -21.28 1.98
C PRO A 144 -0.83 -20.75 0.55
N LEU A 145 0.22 -19.95 0.34
CA LEU A 145 0.50 -19.28 -0.91
C LEU A 145 1.84 -19.72 -1.50
N VAL A 146 1.78 -20.27 -2.71
CA VAL A 146 2.99 -20.57 -3.48
C VAL A 146 3.56 -19.27 -4.05
N LYS A 147 4.82 -18.98 -3.73
CA LYS A 147 5.59 -17.93 -4.40
C LYS A 147 5.98 -18.43 -5.79
N SER A 148 5.62 -17.69 -6.84
CA SER A 148 6.02 -18.03 -8.21
C SER A 148 7.35 -17.35 -8.51
N GLY A 149 8.44 -18.11 -8.44
CA GLY A 149 9.80 -17.62 -8.65
C GLY A 149 10.19 -16.52 -7.66
N LEU A 150 10.86 -15.47 -8.15
CA LEU A 150 11.33 -14.35 -7.34
C LEU A 150 10.24 -13.31 -7.02
N ARG A 151 9.03 -13.43 -7.59
CA ARG A 151 7.99 -12.41 -7.43
C ARG A 151 7.46 -12.37 -6.00
N PRO A 152 7.36 -11.19 -5.36
CA PRO A 152 6.75 -11.08 -4.05
C PRO A 152 5.27 -11.52 -4.10
N LEU A 153 4.73 -11.92 -2.95
CA LEU A 153 3.30 -12.16 -2.83
C LEU A 153 2.62 -10.79 -2.90
N GLY A 154 1.78 -10.57 -3.92
CA GLY A 154 1.10 -9.30 -4.08
C GLY A 154 -0.09 -9.15 -3.12
N LEU A 155 -0.42 -7.90 -2.78
CA LEU A 155 -1.53 -7.49 -1.92
C LEU A 155 -2.83 -8.26 -2.24
N LYS A 156 -3.20 -8.34 -3.53
CA LYS A 156 -4.41 -9.02 -3.98
C LYS A 156 -4.43 -10.51 -3.64
N LYS A 157 -3.33 -11.21 -3.96
CA LYS A 157 -3.19 -12.64 -3.70
C LYS A 157 -3.25 -12.95 -2.21
N VAL A 158 -2.63 -12.11 -1.39
CA VAL A 158 -2.63 -12.28 0.07
C VAL A 158 -4.00 -12.00 0.67
N SER A 159 -4.62 -10.86 0.33
CA SER A 159 -5.96 -10.52 0.83
C SER A 159 -7.01 -11.56 0.42
N GLU A 160 -7.00 -12.05 -0.82
CA GLU A 160 -7.93 -13.09 -1.29
C GLU A 160 -7.70 -14.43 -0.60
N CYS A 161 -6.44 -14.81 -0.34
CA CYS A 161 -6.09 -15.97 0.47
C CYS A 161 -6.66 -15.88 1.90
N LEU A 162 -6.75 -14.67 2.45
CA LEU A 162 -7.34 -14.41 3.77
C LEU A 162 -8.88 -14.28 3.73
N GLY A 163 -9.50 -14.42 2.56
CA GLY A 163 -10.95 -14.37 2.38
C GLY A 163 -11.52 -13.02 1.94
N TYR A 164 -10.68 -12.06 1.54
CA TYR A 164 -11.16 -10.80 0.97
C TYR A 164 -11.89 -11.07 -0.35
N ARG A 165 -13.11 -10.55 -0.48
CA ARG A 165 -13.87 -10.66 -1.73
C ARG A 165 -13.56 -9.47 -2.63
N PRO A 166 -12.99 -9.69 -3.83
CA PRO A 166 -12.61 -8.60 -4.72
C PRO A 166 -13.82 -7.79 -5.16
N SER A 167 -13.64 -6.48 -5.30
CA SER A 167 -14.65 -5.62 -5.92
C SER A 167 -14.55 -5.66 -7.45
N ASN A 168 -15.66 -5.41 -8.15
CA ASN A 168 -15.69 -5.31 -9.62
C ASN A 168 -14.99 -4.02 -10.09
N LEU A 169 -13.66 -4.08 -10.18
CA LEU A 169 -12.80 -2.97 -10.60
C LEU A 169 -12.43 -3.09 -12.08
N LYS A 170 -12.30 -1.92 -12.71
CA LYS A 170 -11.80 -1.81 -14.10
C LYS A 170 -10.28 -1.73 -14.20
N ILE A 171 -9.60 -1.45 -13.10
CA ILE A 171 -8.13 -1.47 -13.03
C ILE A 171 -7.79 -2.79 -12.35
N SER A 172 -7.14 -3.68 -13.08
CA SER A 172 -6.83 -5.02 -12.56
C SER A 172 -5.42 -5.13 -11.97
N ASN A 173 -4.52 -4.20 -12.28
CA ASN A 173 -3.15 -4.19 -11.73
C ASN A 173 -2.53 -2.78 -11.74
N GLY A 174 -1.49 -2.59 -10.92
CA GLY A 174 -0.81 -1.30 -10.72
C GLY A 174 -0.14 -0.72 -11.98
N LYS A 175 0.21 -1.55 -12.98
CA LYS A 175 0.75 -1.03 -14.25
C LYS A 175 -0.28 -0.28 -15.08
N GLN A 176 -1.57 -0.55 -14.87
CA GLN A 176 -2.65 0.13 -15.60
C GLN A 176 -2.98 1.51 -15.01
N ALA A 177 -2.66 1.77 -13.74
CA ALA A 177 -2.99 3.03 -13.08
C ALA A 177 -2.29 4.24 -13.74
N PRO A 178 -0.96 4.21 -14.01
CA PRO A 178 -0.28 5.29 -14.73
C PRO A 178 -0.86 5.55 -16.12
N PHE A 179 -1.14 4.50 -16.91
CA PHE A 179 -1.75 4.66 -18.23
C PHE A 179 -3.14 5.30 -18.18
N LYS A 180 -3.93 4.99 -17.14
CA LYS A 180 -5.24 5.60 -16.95
C LYS A 180 -5.12 7.04 -16.47
N TYR A 181 -4.14 7.36 -15.64
CA TYR A 181 -3.88 8.74 -15.24
C TYR A 181 -3.43 9.60 -16.44
N GLU A 182 -2.53 9.09 -17.27
CA GLU A 182 -2.15 9.74 -18.54
C GLU A 182 -3.32 9.93 -19.50
N ARG A 183 -4.28 9.01 -19.50
CA ARG A 183 -5.53 9.19 -20.23
C ARG A 183 -6.40 10.28 -19.57
N TYR A 184 -6.46 10.36 -18.25
CA TYR A 184 -7.19 11.42 -17.54
C TYR A 184 -6.65 12.81 -17.89
N LEU A 185 -5.33 12.97 -17.98
CA LEU A 185 -4.71 14.26 -18.32
C LEU A 185 -5.11 14.74 -19.72
N ARG A 186 -5.11 13.83 -20.70
CA ARG A 186 -5.44 14.12 -22.11
C ARG A 186 -6.94 14.15 -22.44
N GLU A 187 -7.79 13.70 -21.53
CA GLU A 187 -9.23 13.63 -21.77
C GLU A 187 -9.89 15.01 -21.62
N GLU A 188 -10.47 15.52 -22.70
CA GLU A 188 -11.16 16.81 -22.72
C GLU A 188 -12.64 16.68 -22.34
N HIS A 189 -13.27 15.53 -22.62
CA HIS A 189 -14.68 15.34 -22.36
C HIS A 189 -14.96 15.15 -20.86
N LYS A 190 -15.58 16.16 -20.23
CA LYS A 190 -15.81 16.24 -18.77
C LYS A 190 -16.37 14.96 -18.14
N LYS A 191 -17.38 14.32 -18.76
CA LYS A 191 -17.99 13.09 -18.20
C LYS A 191 -17.02 11.91 -18.27
N ALA A 192 -16.22 11.80 -19.32
CA ALA A 192 -15.23 10.75 -19.47
C ALA A 192 -14.07 10.96 -18.49
N LYS A 193 -13.59 12.21 -18.35
CA LYS A 193 -12.55 12.60 -17.37
C LYS A 193 -12.97 12.24 -15.93
N LYS A 194 -14.21 12.61 -15.54
CA LYS A 194 -14.78 12.25 -14.23
C LYS A 194 -14.87 10.74 -14.00
N LYS A 195 -15.19 9.97 -15.06
CA LYS A 195 -15.26 8.50 -14.99
C LYS A 195 -13.88 7.88 -14.77
N ILE A 196 -12.84 8.37 -15.44
CA ILE A 196 -11.47 7.89 -15.24
C ILE A 196 -10.99 8.19 -13.82
N LYS A 197 -11.19 9.43 -13.33
CA LYS A 197 -10.88 9.80 -11.95
C LYS A 197 -11.58 8.88 -10.94
N LYS A 198 -12.89 8.63 -11.13
CA LYS A 198 -13.65 7.70 -10.27
C LYS A 198 -13.08 6.28 -10.28
N ASP A 199 -12.66 5.78 -11.45
CA ASP A 199 -12.07 4.44 -11.56
C ASP A 199 -10.71 4.35 -10.84
N LEU A 200 -9.88 5.40 -10.87
CA LEU A 200 -8.60 5.47 -10.15
C LEU A 200 -8.81 5.55 -8.64
N LEU A 201 -9.70 6.44 -8.17
CA LEU A 201 -10.02 6.57 -6.74
C LEU A 201 -10.57 5.25 -6.16
N ARG A 202 -11.44 4.55 -6.89
CA ARG A 202 -11.96 3.24 -6.46
C ARG A 202 -10.91 2.15 -6.40
N TYR A 203 -9.89 2.22 -7.25
CA TYR A 203 -8.80 1.26 -7.27
C TYR A 203 -7.93 1.41 -6.02
N ASN A 204 -7.41 2.61 -5.78
CA ASN A 204 -6.64 2.92 -4.56
C ASN A 204 -7.46 2.64 -3.28
N GLN A 205 -8.76 2.96 -3.27
CA GLN A 205 -9.61 2.62 -2.12
C GLN A 205 -9.74 1.10 -1.89
N ASP A 206 -9.75 0.27 -2.92
CA ASP A 206 -9.77 -1.19 -2.76
C ASP A 206 -8.43 -1.70 -2.22
N ASP A 207 -7.31 -1.12 -2.64
CA ASP A 207 -5.99 -1.46 -2.12
C ASP A 207 -5.83 -1.04 -0.63
N LEU A 208 -6.36 0.12 -0.24
CA LEU A 208 -6.49 0.51 1.18
C LEU A 208 -7.32 -0.51 1.99
N LYS A 209 -8.49 -0.92 1.46
CA LYS A 209 -9.36 -1.91 2.10
C LYS A 209 -8.69 -3.27 2.24
N ARG A 210 -7.93 -3.70 1.23
CA ARG A 210 -7.17 -4.96 1.28
C ARG A 210 -6.07 -4.91 2.32
N THR A 211 -5.34 -3.81 2.40
CA THR A 211 -4.29 -3.59 3.40
C THR A 211 -4.87 -3.64 4.81
N LYS A 212 -5.97 -2.91 5.05
CA LYS A 212 -6.75 -2.99 6.30
C LYS A 212 -7.22 -4.40 6.60
N PHE A 213 -7.79 -5.09 5.62
CA PHE A 213 -8.31 -6.43 5.82
C PHE A 213 -7.21 -7.42 6.23
N ILE A 214 -6.03 -7.37 5.60
CA ILE A 214 -4.89 -8.21 5.98
C ILE A 214 -4.47 -7.91 7.42
N TYR A 215 -4.33 -6.63 7.76
CA TYR A 215 -4.00 -6.19 9.12
C TYR A 215 -5.01 -6.71 10.13
N ASP A 216 -6.30 -6.46 9.93
CA ASP A 216 -7.37 -6.88 10.85
C ASP A 216 -7.41 -8.40 11.04
N ILE A 217 -7.29 -9.18 9.96
CA ILE A 217 -7.38 -10.65 10.02
C ILE A 217 -6.16 -11.25 10.72
N LEU A 218 -4.95 -10.78 10.42
CA LEU A 218 -3.75 -11.32 11.03
C LEU A 218 -3.57 -10.84 12.47
N LYS A 219 -3.95 -9.59 12.78
CA LYS A 219 -3.93 -9.07 14.15
C LYS A 219 -4.93 -9.78 15.07
N LYS A 220 -6.10 -10.20 14.56
CA LYS A 220 -7.06 -11.04 15.32
C LYS A 220 -6.60 -12.47 15.57
N LYS A 221 -5.57 -12.94 14.85
CA LYS A 221 -4.92 -14.24 15.03
C LYS A 221 -3.67 -14.13 15.93
N VAL A 222 -3.54 -13.03 16.66
CA VAL A 222 -2.61 -12.85 17.78
C VAL A 222 -3.26 -13.40 19.04
#